data_AF-A0A2P8H8F6-F1
#
_entry.id   AF-A0A2P8H8F6-F1
#
_cell.length_a   1.000
_cell.length_b   1.000
_cell.length_c   1.000
_cell.angle_alpha   90.00
_cell.angle_beta   90.00
_cell.angle_gamma   90.00
#
_symmetry.space_group_name_H-M   'P 1'
#
loop_
_entity.id
_entity.type
_entity.pdbx_description
1 polymer ?
#
loop_
_entity_poly.entity_id
_entity_poly.type
_entity_poly.pdbx_seq_one_letter_code
_entity_poly.pdbx_strand_id
1 'polypeptide(L)'
;MKDITKHYTNGEVTIVWKPNVCIHSERCFHGLPMVFNPNQKPWINAEGATTAQIIAQIKQCPSGALSYFMNSDGPAEDNDTTQTKTDSPTPPNHHHMELTINNNTTKHQFETVVDGHTALIAYSLFHGGITFIHTEVPEELEGRGIAGQMAKYVLEYARENHLKVKPLCPYVNAYMKRHPEYNDLL
;
A
#
# COMPACT_ATOMS: atom_id res chain seq x y z
N MET A 1 26.86 7.48 7.14
CA MET A 1 26.24 8.69 7.73
C MET A 1 25.10 8.23 8.61
N LYS A 2 24.91 8.82 9.79
CA LYS A 2 23.85 8.38 10.71
C LYS A 2 22.49 8.71 10.09
N ASP A 3 21.58 7.75 10.10
CA ASP A 3 20.17 7.96 9.72
C ASP A 3 19.49 8.82 10.77
N ILE A 4 19.55 10.14 10.56
CA ILE A 4 18.90 11.10 11.43
C ILE A 4 17.46 11.20 10.95
N THR A 5 16.50 10.78 11.77
CA THR A 5 15.08 11.00 11.54
C THR A 5 14.57 12.03 12.55
N LYS A 6 13.83 13.03 12.08
CA LYS A 6 13.25 14.08 12.93
C LYS A 6 11.74 14.01 12.88
N HIS A 7 11.10 14.13 14.04
CA HIS A 7 9.66 14.11 14.19
C HIS A 7 9.18 15.47 14.70
N TYR A 8 8.15 16.02 14.06
CA TYR A 8 7.51 17.28 14.41
C TYR A 8 6.01 17.03 14.47
N THR A 9 5.40 17.20 15.64
CA THR A 9 3.98 16.92 15.85
C THR A 9 3.27 18.17 16.33
N ASN A 10 2.03 18.36 15.90
CA ASN A 10 1.13 19.42 16.38
C ASN A 10 -0.03 18.85 17.23
N GLY A 11 0.05 17.57 17.63
CA GLY A 11 -1.01 16.86 18.36
C GLY A 11 -1.94 16.05 17.46
N GLU A 12 -2.23 16.53 16.24
CA GLU A 12 -3.12 15.85 15.29
C GLU A 12 -2.34 15.02 14.26
N VAL A 13 -1.26 15.59 13.72
CA VAL A 13 -0.40 14.95 12.73
C VAL A 13 1.07 15.04 13.14
N THR A 14 1.80 13.95 12.93
CA THR A 14 3.24 13.90 13.14
C THR A 14 3.96 13.83 11.80
N ILE A 15 4.76 14.85 11.51
CA ILE A 15 5.61 14.98 10.34
C ILE A 15 6.96 14.32 10.63
N VAL A 16 7.34 13.37 9.78
CA VAL A 16 8.62 12.67 9.81
C VAL A 16 9.49 13.22 8.68
N TRP A 17 10.70 13.66 9.00
CA TRP A 17 11.67 14.12 8.02
C TRP A 17 12.97 13.34 8.07
N LYS A 18 13.42 12.91 6.89
CA LYS A 18 14.65 12.16 6.62
C LYS A 18 15.57 12.96 5.68
N PRO A 19 16.52 13.77 6.21
CA PRO A 19 17.45 14.57 5.39
C PRO A 19 18.23 13.75 4.37
N ASN A 20 18.66 12.53 4.73
CA ASN A 20 19.47 11.68 3.85
C ASN A 20 18.74 11.22 2.58
N VAL A 21 17.41 11.27 2.58
CA VAL A 21 16.56 10.86 1.45
C VAL A 21 16.08 12.09 0.65
N CYS A 22 16.36 13.31 1.12
CA CYS A 22 15.89 14.53 0.50
C CYS A 22 16.72 14.87 -0.74
N ILE A 23 16.07 14.83 -1.92
CA ILE A 23 16.69 15.32 -3.17
C ILE A 23 16.62 16.86 -3.30
N HIS A 24 16.10 17.55 -2.27
CA HIS A 24 15.88 18.99 -2.24
C HIS A 24 15.20 19.52 -3.51
N SER A 25 14.07 18.92 -3.92
CA SER A 25 13.34 19.42 -5.11
C SER A 25 12.65 20.77 -4.92
N GLU A 26 12.86 21.42 -3.76
CA GLU A 26 12.32 22.71 -3.34
C GLU A 26 10.78 22.81 -3.28
N ARG A 27 10.07 21.81 -3.80
CA ARG A 27 8.61 21.69 -3.79
C ARG A 27 8.04 21.89 -2.40
N CYS A 28 8.67 21.29 -1.39
CA CYS A 28 8.23 21.34 0.01
C CYS A 28 8.12 22.78 0.52
N PHE A 29 9.16 23.58 0.30
CA PHE A 29 9.20 24.99 0.71
C PHE A 29 8.33 25.88 -0.17
N HIS A 30 8.34 25.68 -1.49
CA HIS A 30 7.54 26.50 -2.39
C HIS A 30 6.03 26.29 -2.24
N GLY A 31 5.58 25.06 -1.95
CA GLY A 31 4.15 24.76 -1.83
C GLY A 31 3.55 25.10 -0.46
N LEU A 32 4.32 24.99 0.62
CA LEU A 32 3.83 25.33 1.97
C LEU A 32 4.94 25.98 2.82
N PRO A 33 5.36 27.23 2.49
CA PRO A 33 6.49 27.90 3.14
C PRO A 33 6.22 28.24 4.61
N MET A 34 4.95 28.30 5.02
CA MET A 34 4.52 28.49 6.41
C MET A 34 4.81 27.26 7.30
N VAL A 35 4.95 26.08 6.70
CA VAL A 35 5.27 24.82 7.40
C VAL A 35 6.70 24.38 7.14
N PHE A 36 7.18 24.42 5.89
CA PHE A 36 8.52 23.94 5.53
C PHE A 36 9.41 25.10 5.12
N ASN A 37 10.11 25.73 6.06
CA ASN A 37 10.97 26.89 5.78
C ASN A 37 12.44 26.63 6.14
N PRO A 38 13.34 26.41 5.15
CA PRO A 38 14.76 26.12 5.41
C PRO A 38 15.51 27.28 6.07
N ASN A 39 14.97 28.51 6.01
CA ASN A 39 15.58 29.70 6.62
C ASN A 39 15.20 29.87 8.10
N GLN A 40 14.30 29.05 8.64
CA GLN A 40 13.88 29.11 10.03
C GLN A 40 14.36 27.88 10.81
N LYS A 41 14.52 28.04 12.14
CA LYS A 41 14.86 26.95 13.05
C LYS A 41 13.81 26.90 14.16
N PRO A 42 13.02 25.82 14.28
CA PRO A 42 12.99 24.62 13.42
C PRO A 42 12.48 24.93 12.00
N TRP A 43 13.03 24.24 11.00
CA TRP A 43 12.66 24.46 9.60
C TRP A 43 11.31 23.81 9.23
N ILE A 44 10.80 22.93 10.09
CA ILE A 44 9.45 22.36 10.00
C ILE A 44 8.63 22.91 11.16
N ASN A 45 7.54 23.58 10.83
CA ASN A 45 6.54 24.09 11.74
C ASN A 45 5.20 23.39 11.49
N ALA A 46 4.89 22.36 12.28
CA ALA A 46 3.65 21.58 12.14
C ALA A 46 2.37 22.38 12.45
N GLU A 47 2.49 23.57 13.05
CA GLU A 47 1.36 24.47 13.34
C GLU A 47 1.16 25.55 12.25
N GLY A 48 2.02 25.56 11.22
CA GLY A 48 1.99 26.59 10.19
C GLY A 48 0.82 26.50 9.21
N ALA A 49 0.11 25.37 9.16
CA ALA A 49 -1.04 25.14 8.29
C ALA A 49 -1.94 24.03 8.86
N THR A 50 -3.07 23.77 8.18
CA THR A 50 -3.95 22.66 8.56
C THR A 50 -3.34 21.30 8.22
N THR A 51 -3.72 20.26 8.96
CA THR A 51 -3.27 18.89 8.73
C THR A 51 -3.50 18.43 7.30
N ALA A 52 -4.64 18.76 6.70
CA ALA A 52 -4.94 18.45 5.32
C ALA A 52 -3.92 19.06 4.34
N GLN A 53 -3.56 20.34 4.53
CA GLN A 53 -2.58 21.03 3.69
C GLN A 53 -1.16 20.46 3.88
N ILE A 54 -0.79 20.14 5.13
CA ILE A 54 0.49 19.51 5.46
C ILE A 54 0.61 18.16 4.74
N ILE A 55 -0.42 17.32 4.84
CA ILE A 55 -0.47 16.00 4.19
C ILE A 55 -0.38 16.13 2.67
N ALA A 56 -1.20 17.01 2.09
CA ALA A 56 -1.20 17.26 0.66
C ALA A 56 0.19 17.67 0.17
N GLN A 57 0.88 18.53 0.93
CA GLN A 57 2.22 18.97 0.61
C GLN A 57 3.27 17.86 0.74
N ILE A 58 3.19 17.03 1.80
CA ILE A 58 4.11 15.90 2.00
C ILE A 58 4.00 14.90 0.84
N LYS A 59 2.78 14.64 0.33
CA LYS A 59 2.54 13.79 -0.84
C LYS A 59 3.22 14.30 -2.13
N GLN A 60 3.55 15.59 -2.22
CA GLN A 60 4.27 16.16 -3.36
C GLN A 60 5.79 15.91 -3.30
N CYS A 61 6.31 15.28 -2.24
CA CYS A 61 7.74 14.99 -2.10
C CYS A 61 8.14 13.82 -3.03
N PRO A 62 8.89 14.08 -4.13
CA PRO A 62 9.24 13.03 -5.10
C PRO A 62 10.23 12.00 -4.54
N SER A 63 10.97 12.36 -3.48
CA SER A 63 11.96 11.47 -2.88
C SER A 63 11.45 10.73 -1.64
N GLY A 64 10.25 11.03 -1.15
CA GLY A 64 9.74 10.43 0.09
C GLY A 64 10.51 10.85 1.36
N ALA A 65 11.26 11.96 1.31
CA ALA A 65 12.00 12.47 2.46
C ALA A 65 11.11 13.03 3.58
N LEU A 66 9.87 13.36 3.24
CA LEU A 66 8.83 13.76 4.17
C LEU A 66 7.77 12.65 4.23
N SER A 67 7.31 12.32 5.43
CA SER A 67 6.23 11.37 5.66
C SER A 67 5.38 11.86 6.84
N TYR A 68 4.19 11.30 7.02
CA TYR A 68 3.33 11.66 8.15
C TYR A 68 2.59 10.45 8.72
N PHE A 69 2.14 10.56 9.96
CA PHE A 69 1.17 9.65 10.58
C PHE A 69 0.21 10.44 11.47
N MET A 70 -1.04 9.98 11.53
CA MET A 70 -2.10 10.59 12.36
C MET A 70 -2.10 9.94 13.75
N ASN A 71 -2.32 10.75 14.79
CA ASN A 71 -2.74 10.25 16.11
C ASN A 71 -4.29 10.23 16.08
N SER A 72 -4.88 9.04 16.05
CA SER A 72 -6.28 8.72 15.72
C SER A 72 -7.38 9.59 16.36
N ASP A 73 -8.40 10.05 15.59
CA ASP A 73 -9.74 9.44 15.41
C ASP A 73 -10.71 10.38 14.61
N GLY A 74 -10.85 10.12 13.29
CA GLY A 74 -11.99 10.50 12.40
C GLY A 74 -12.17 11.98 11.94
N PRO A 75 -12.95 12.25 10.86
CA PRO A 75 -13.71 11.33 10.00
C PRO A 75 -13.09 11.12 8.61
N ALA A 76 -13.50 10.02 7.99
CA ALA A 76 -13.45 9.84 6.55
C ALA A 76 -14.40 10.84 5.88
N GLU A 77 -13.88 11.68 4.98
CA GLU A 77 -14.68 12.47 4.03
C GLU A 77 -14.05 12.37 2.65
N ASP A 78 -14.48 11.31 1.97
CA ASP A 78 -15.21 11.32 0.69
C ASP A 78 -14.97 12.46 -0.32
N ASN A 79 -14.66 11.97 -1.53
CA ASN A 79 -14.90 12.52 -2.85
C ASN A 79 -14.03 13.63 -3.48
N ASP A 80 -13.72 13.29 -4.73
CA ASP A 80 -13.38 14.15 -5.86
C ASP A 80 -11.95 14.69 -5.94
N THR A 81 -11.13 14.02 -6.75
CA THR A 81 -10.30 14.71 -7.75
C THR A 81 -10.00 13.75 -8.90
N THR A 82 -10.67 13.99 -10.01
CA THR A 82 -10.18 13.61 -11.35
C THR A 82 -8.78 14.20 -11.55
N GLN A 83 -7.86 13.39 -12.08
CA GLN A 83 -6.73 13.73 -12.99
C GLN A 83 -5.31 13.32 -12.56
N THR A 84 -4.87 12.26 -13.26
CA THR A 84 -3.68 12.25 -14.13
C THR A 84 -2.30 12.13 -13.46
N LYS A 85 -1.67 10.97 -13.68
CA LYS A 85 -0.31 10.87 -14.27
C LYS A 85 0.06 9.43 -14.70
N THR A 86 0.08 9.24 -16.02
CA THR A 86 1.05 8.48 -16.83
C THR A 86 2.48 8.70 -16.30
N ASP A 87 3.44 7.77 -16.26
CA ASP A 87 3.94 6.78 -17.24
C ASP A 87 4.85 5.82 -16.42
N SER A 88 4.90 4.49 -16.60
CA SER A 88 5.47 3.75 -17.74
C SER A 88 5.41 2.22 -17.45
N PRO A 89 5.66 1.30 -18.41
CA PRO A 89 4.61 0.51 -19.04
C PRO A 89 4.70 -1.00 -18.77
N THR A 90 3.56 -1.68 -18.59
CA THR A 90 3.35 -3.09 -19.00
C THR A 90 1.84 -3.40 -19.03
N PRO A 91 1.36 -4.40 -19.81
CA PRO A 91 0.37 -4.23 -20.87
C PRO A 91 -1.08 -4.39 -20.39
N PRO A 92 -2.08 -4.07 -21.25
CA PRO A 92 -3.38 -3.60 -20.82
C PRO A 92 -4.41 -4.71 -20.55
N ASN A 93 -5.47 -4.28 -19.87
CA ASN A 93 -6.78 -4.91 -19.68
C ASN A 93 -6.87 -6.03 -18.63
N HIS A 94 -7.49 -5.71 -17.49
CA HIS A 94 -8.91 -6.01 -17.26
C HIS A 94 -9.39 -5.21 -16.03
N HIS A 95 -10.60 -4.67 -16.10
CA HIS A 95 -11.32 -3.88 -15.09
C HIS A 95 -10.81 -4.07 -13.64
N HIS A 96 -10.06 -3.08 -13.13
CA HIS A 96 -9.69 -2.98 -11.72
C HIS A 96 -10.93 -2.63 -10.90
N MET A 97 -11.60 -3.66 -10.38
CA MET A 97 -12.38 -3.50 -9.16
C MET A 97 -11.33 -3.45 -8.04
N GLU A 98 -11.18 -2.30 -7.37
CA GLU A 98 -10.14 -2.08 -6.37
C GLU A 98 -10.49 -2.89 -5.09
N LEU A 99 -10.13 -4.18 -5.09
CA LEU A 99 -10.33 -5.07 -3.96
C LEU A 99 -9.34 -4.73 -2.85
N THR A 100 -9.84 -4.26 -1.72
CA THR A 100 -9.03 -4.07 -0.51
C THR A 100 -8.73 -5.44 0.10
N ILE A 101 -7.56 -6.00 -0.21
CA ILE A 101 -7.10 -7.27 0.36
C ILE A 101 -6.23 -6.97 1.58
N ASN A 102 -6.71 -7.36 2.76
CA ASN A 102 -5.99 -7.27 4.01
C ASN A 102 -5.18 -8.55 4.26
N ASN A 103 -3.91 -8.42 4.65
CA ASN A 103 -3.09 -9.56 5.08
C ASN A 103 -3.16 -9.72 6.60
N ASN A 104 -3.92 -10.70 7.08
CA ASN A 104 -4.02 -11.02 8.49
C ASN A 104 -2.94 -12.03 8.89
N THR A 105 -1.75 -11.52 9.22
CA THR A 105 -0.58 -12.35 9.57
C THR A 105 -0.78 -13.18 10.83
N THR A 106 -1.64 -12.74 11.75
CA THR A 106 -1.99 -13.47 12.99
C THR A 106 -2.82 -14.72 12.69
N LYS A 107 -3.72 -14.65 11.72
CA LYS A 107 -4.56 -15.79 11.28
C LYS A 107 -3.97 -16.55 10.09
N HIS A 108 -2.86 -16.06 9.54
CA HIS A 108 -2.26 -16.55 8.30
C HIS A 108 -3.29 -16.63 7.16
N GLN A 109 -4.05 -15.56 6.95
CA GLN A 109 -5.02 -15.49 5.87
C GLN A 109 -5.04 -14.11 5.22
N PHE A 110 -5.20 -14.07 3.91
CA PHE A 110 -5.57 -12.86 3.19
C PHE A 110 -7.09 -12.78 3.15
N GLU A 111 -7.68 -11.64 3.46
CA GLU A 111 -9.13 -11.46 3.52
C GLU A 111 -9.53 -10.17 2.79
N THR A 112 -10.69 -10.19 2.15
CA THR A 112 -11.28 -9.02 1.51
C THR A 112 -12.78 -9.03 1.74
N VAL A 113 -13.36 -7.84 1.90
CA VAL A 113 -14.80 -7.67 2.13
C VAL A 113 -15.38 -6.91 0.95
N VAL A 114 -16.34 -7.54 0.28
CA VAL A 114 -17.03 -6.99 -0.90
C VAL A 114 -18.53 -7.16 -0.70
N ASP A 115 -19.28 -6.07 -0.83
CA ASP A 115 -20.75 -6.09 -0.64
C ASP A 115 -21.19 -6.76 0.69
N GLY A 116 -20.39 -6.60 1.76
CA GLY A 116 -20.65 -7.22 3.07
C GLY A 116 -20.30 -8.72 3.18
N HIS A 117 -19.78 -9.33 2.12
CA HIS A 117 -19.35 -10.72 2.10
C HIS A 117 -17.83 -10.82 2.16
N THR A 118 -17.31 -11.78 2.92
CA THR A 118 -15.86 -11.94 3.12
C THR A 118 -15.34 -13.07 2.26
N ALA A 119 -14.37 -12.78 1.40
CA ALA A 119 -13.57 -13.78 0.70
C ALA A 119 -12.18 -13.88 1.36
N LEU A 120 -11.62 -15.09 1.44
CA LEU A 120 -10.34 -15.32 2.09
C LEU A 120 -9.46 -16.36 1.38
N ILE A 121 -8.14 -16.23 1.57
CA ILE A 121 -7.14 -17.21 1.18
C ILE A 121 -6.27 -17.52 2.40
N ALA A 122 -6.41 -18.72 2.94
CA ALA A 122 -5.59 -19.23 4.04
C ALA A 122 -4.22 -19.68 3.52
N TYR A 123 -3.17 -19.32 4.24
CA TYR A 123 -1.80 -19.67 3.93
C TYR A 123 -1.05 -20.20 5.16
N SER A 124 0.13 -20.76 4.93
CA SER A 124 1.09 -21.08 5.98
C SER A 124 2.50 -20.80 5.49
N LEU A 125 3.32 -20.17 6.34
CA LEU A 125 4.71 -19.88 6.03
C LEU A 125 5.59 -21.08 6.39
N PHE A 126 6.59 -21.35 5.56
CA PHE A 126 7.64 -22.31 5.83
C PHE A 126 9.00 -21.67 5.54
N HIS A 127 10.08 -22.40 5.81
CA HIS A 127 11.44 -21.89 5.61
C HIS A 127 11.68 -21.50 4.15
N GLY A 128 11.71 -20.18 3.88
CA GLY A 128 11.92 -19.62 2.54
C GLY A 128 10.68 -19.60 1.63
N GLY A 129 9.47 -19.82 2.16
CA GLY A 129 8.27 -19.84 1.31
C GLY A 129 6.92 -19.76 2.00
N ILE A 130 5.87 -19.79 1.18
CA ILE A 130 4.46 -19.70 1.54
C ILE A 130 3.66 -20.80 0.85
N THR A 131 2.76 -21.42 1.60
CA THR A 131 1.85 -22.46 1.12
C THR A 131 0.43 -21.91 1.13
N PHE A 132 -0.24 -21.92 -0.01
CA PHE A 132 -1.66 -21.54 -0.09
C PHE A 132 -2.52 -22.78 0.12
N ILE A 133 -3.20 -22.83 1.27
CA ILE A 133 -3.90 -24.02 1.77
C ILE A 133 -5.31 -24.07 1.20
N HIS A 134 -6.05 -22.98 1.32
CA HIS A 134 -7.46 -22.93 0.97
C HIS A 134 -7.87 -21.54 0.50
N THR A 135 -8.82 -21.49 -0.41
CA THR A 135 -9.45 -20.27 -0.92
C THR A 135 -10.94 -20.44 -0.72
N GLU A 136 -11.55 -19.51 -0.01
CA GLU A 136 -12.98 -19.50 0.27
C GLU A 136 -13.56 -18.19 -0.26
N VAL A 137 -14.46 -18.30 -1.23
CA VAL A 137 -15.20 -17.17 -1.78
C VAL A 137 -16.67 -17.54 -1.69
N PRO A 138 -17.50 -16.71 -1.05
CA PRO A 138 -18.92 -16.99 -0.92
C PRO A 138 -19.61 -16.93 -2.30
N GLU A 139 -20.66 -17.72 -2.51
CA GLU A 139 -21.36 -17.88 -3.80
C GLU A 139 -21.86 -16.53 -4.35
N GLU A 140 -22.23 -15.59 -3.48
CA GLU A 140 -22.67 -14.23 -3.83
C GLU A 140 -21.58 -13.41 -4.55
N LEU A 141 -20.32 -13.78 -4.33
CA LEU A 141 -19.12 -13.17 -4.90
C LEU A 141 -18.53 -14.01 -6.06
N GLU A 142 -19.06 -15.20 -6.32
CA GLU A 142 -18.64 -16.03 -7.45
C GLU A 142 -19.03 -15.41 -8.80
N GLY A 143 -18.30 -15.77 -9.86
CA GLY A 143 -18.51 -15.19 -11.20
C GLY A 143 -18.02 -13.75 -11.38
N ARG A 144 -17.64 -13.05 -10.30
CA ARG A 144 -17.08 -11.67 -10.35
C ARG A 144 -15.57 -11.60 -10.50
N GLY A 145 -14.90 -12.76 -10.60
CA GLY A 145 -13.44 -12.83 -10.74
C GLY A 145 -12.64 -12.52 -9.47
N ILE A 146 -13.30 -12.41 -8.31
CA ILE A 146 -12.66 -12.05 -7.03
C ILE A 146 -11.58 -13.08 -6.64
N ALA A 147 -11.90 -14.38 -6.74
CA ALA A 147 -10.95 -15.45 -6.46
C ALA A 147 -9.67 -15.35 -7.32
N GLY A 148 -9.80 -14.98 -8.60
CA GLY A 148 -8.66 -14.80 -9.50
C GLY A 148 -7.81 -13.58 -9.14
N GLN A 149 -8.46 -12.47 -8.77
CA GLN A 149 -7.76 -11.26 -8.32
C GLN A 149 -7.01 -11.49 -7.00
N MET A 150 -7.64 -12.18 -6.05
CA MET A 150 -6.98 -12.57 -4.80
C MET A 150 -5.81 -13.53 -5.05
N ALA A 151 -5.98 -14.54 -5.91
CA ALA A 151 -4.90 -15.46 -6.28
C ALA A 151 -3.71 -14.72 -6.91
N LYS A 152 -3.97 -13.78 -7.82
CA LYS A 152 -2.92 -12.91 -8.39
C LYS A 152 -2.18 -12.14 -7.30
N TYR A 153 -2.92 -11.45 -6.43
CA TYR A 153 -2.35 -10.62 -5.38
C TYR A 153 -1.45 -11.41 -4.44
N VAL A 154 -1.88 -12.58 -3.97
CA VAL A 154 -1.09 -13.39 -3.03
C VAL A 154 0.16 -13.99 -3.68
N LEU A 155 0.10 -14.29 -5.00
CA LEU A 155 1.26 -14.75 -5.76
C LEU A 155 2.28 -13.62 -5.98
N GLU A 156 1.84 -12.42 -6.32
CA GLU A 156 2.72 -11.25 -6.41
C GLU A 156 3.34 -10.92 -5.04
N TYR A 157 2.57 -11.01 -3.96
CA TYR A 157 3.12 -10.86 -2.61
C TYR A 157 4.25 -11.86 -2.35
N ALA A 158 4.09 -13.12 -2.77
CA ALA A 158 5.14 -14.11 -2.65
C ALA A 158 6.37 -13.73 -3.49
N ARG A 159 6.17 -13.24 -4.72
CA ARG A 159 7.25 -12.78 -5.61
C ARG A 159 8.05 -11.62 -5.01
N GLU A 160 7.36 -10.58 -4.56
CA GLU A 160 7.96 -9.37 -3.99
C GLU A 160 8.74 -9.67 -2.71
N ASN A 161 8.28 -10.63 -1.92
CA ASN A 161 8.95 -11.08 -0.71
C ASN A 161 9.97 -12.21 -0.96
N HIS A 162 10.23 -12.55 -2.22
CA HIS A 162 11.14 -13.63 -2.62
C HIS A 162 10.83 -14.99 -1.95
N LEU A 163 9.55 -15.30 -1.79
CA LEU A 163 9.04 -16.52 -1.17
C LEU A 163 8.69 -17.57 -2.23
N LYS A 164 9.07 -18.83 -1.97
CA LYS A 164 8.63 -19.98 -2.75
C LYS A 164 7.18 -20.36 -2.47
N VAL A 165 6.39 -20.63 -3.50
CA VAL A 165 4.96 -20.91 -3.42
C VAL A 165 4.69 -22.41 -3.52
N LYS A 166 3.90 -22.94 -2.58
CA LYS A 166 3.31 -24.28 -2.68
C LYS A 166 1.80 -24.17 -2.82
N PRO A 167 1.23 -24.43 -4.02
CA PRO A 167 -0.21 -24.33 -4.23
C PRO A 167 -0.92 -25.63 -3.81
N LEU A 168 -1.19 -25.80 -2.51
CA LEU A 168 -1.99 -26.94 -2.02
C LEU A 168 -3.47 -26.77 -2.38
N CYS A 169 -3.97 -25.54 -2.39
CA CYS A 169 -5.33 -25.26 -2.81
C CYS A 169 -5.52 -25.63 -4.29
N PRO A 170 -6.54 -26.43 -4.65
CA PRO A 170 -6.79 -26.81 -6.04
C PRO A 170 -7.08 -25.60 -6.93
N TYR A 171 -7.73 -24.57 -6.39
CA TYR A 171 -7.99 -23.33 -7.12
C TYR A 171 -6.70 -22.59 -7.47
N VAL A 172 -5.82 -22.35 -6.50
CA VAL A 172 -4.53 -21.67 -6.73
C VAL A 172 -3.64 -22.47 -7.67
N ASN A 173 -3.62 -23.80 -7.54
CA ASN A 173 -2.89 -24.67 -8.47
C ASN A 173 -3.44 -24.57 -9.90
N ALA A 174 -4.77 -24.57 -10.07
CA ALA A 174 -5.38 -24.37 -11.37
C ALA A 174 -5.10 -22.97 -11.94
N TYR A 175 -5.06 -21.95 -11.08
CA TYR A 175 -4.69 -20.58 -11.45
C TYR A 175 -3.24 -20.52 -11.96
N MET A 176 -2.26 -21.02 -11.21
CA MET A 176 -0.86 -21.05 -11.65
C MET A 176 -0.66 -21.86 -12.95
N LYS A 177 -1.42 -22.94 -13.16
CA LYS A 177 -1.38 -23.68 -14.44
C LYS A 177 -1.87 -22.86 -15.64
N ARG A 178 -2.83 -21.96 -15.42
CA ARG A 178 -3.34 -21.03 -16.45
C ARG A 178 -2.42 -19.82 -16.63
N HIS A 179 -1.60 -19.53 -15.62
CA HIS A 179 -0.71 -18.39 -15.51
C HIS A 179 0.75 -18.85 -15.33
N PRO A 180 1.39 -19.38 -16.39
CA PRO A 180 2.74 -19.94 -16.30
C PRO A 180 3.80 -18.89 -15.94
N GLU A 181 3.46 -17.60 -16.01
CA GLU A 181 4.30 -16.51 -15.53
C GLU A 181 4.66 -16.63 -14.04
N TYR A 182 3.89 -17.37 -13.23
CA TYR A 182 4.15 -17.58 -11.80
C TYR A 182 4.92 -18.88 -11.49
N ASN A 183 5.33 -19.63 -12.51
CA ASN A 183 6.08 -20.88 -12.32
C ASN A 183 7.49 -20.65 -11.74
N ASP A 184 8.03 -19.43 -11.81
CA ASP A 184 9.27 -19.03 -11.15
C ASP A 184 9.19 -19.12 -9.62
N LEU A 185 7.97 -19.01 -9.09
CA LEU A 185 7.69 -19.05 -7.66
C LEU A 185 7.65 -20.47 -7.09
N LEU A 186 7.55 -21.51 -7.92
CA LEU A 186 7.53 -22.91 -7.47
C LEU A 186 8.88 -23.39 -6.91
#